data_AF-A0A183EF42-F1
#
_entry.id   AF-A0A183EF42-F1
#
_cell.length_a   1.000
_cell.length_b   1.000
_cell.length_c   1.000
_cell.angle_alpha   90.00
_cell.angle_beta   90.00
_cell.angle_gamma   90.00
#
_symmetry.space_group_name_H-M   'P 1'
#
loop_
_entity.id
_entity.type
_entity.pdbx_description
1 polymer ?
#
loop_
_entity_poly.entity_id
_entity_poly.type
_entity_poly.pdbx_seq_one_letter_code
_entity_poly.pdbx_strand_id
1 'polypeptide(L)'
;MWRRNICEELQFRDFMKEIPAPYNSDPSLARRIFNFLQRFGYINVGIFTSSGPPLKPYQKRVVVIGAGIAGIIAARQLKRFGLDVVVLEARNRIGGRIATHIKSEINPENPEDERKSKRTVIELGASYIYDSYVNPLMTLVSQTDVTCGFAPFLESYPVYDYRGKAATGLPTASEA
;
A
#
# COMPACT_ATOMS: atom_id res chain seq x y z
N MET A 1 4.89 12.97 14.05
CA MET A 1 4.79 14.02 13.02
C MET A 1 4.10 13.45 11.79
N TRP A 2 4.81 12.89 10.80
CA TRP A 2 4.20 12.41 9.54
C TRP A 2 3.07 11.38 9.72
N ARG A 3 3.21 10.40 10.62
CA ARG A 3 2.15 9.40 10.90
C ARG A 3 0.81 9.98 11.35
N ARG A 4 0.75 11.24 11.81
CA ARG A 4 -0.49 11.92 12.20
C ARG A 4 -1.29 12.42 10.99
N ASN A 5 -0.62 12.72 9.88
CA ASN A 5 -1.23 13.10 8.61
C ASN A 5 -0.39 12.53 7.45
N ILE A 6 -0.61 11.25 7.15
CA ILE A 6 0.14 10.51 6.13
C ILE A 6 -0.25 10.89 4.70
N CYS A 7 -1.37 11.59 4.51
CA CYS A 7 -1.86 12.03 3.20
C CYS A 7 -1.22 13.34 2.74
N GLU A 8 -0.40 13.96 3.57
CA GLU A 8 0.36 15.16 3.24
C GLU A 8 1.88 14.94 3.38
N GLU A 9 2.64 15.67 2.57
CA GLU A 9 4.09 15.69 2.67
C GLU A 9 4.54 16.46 3.92
N LEU A 10 5.27 15.79 4.82
CA LEU A 10 5.94 16.44 5.94
C LEU A 10 7.15 17.22 5.41
N GLN A 11 7.09 18.55 5.50
CA GLN A 11 8.21 19.43 5.16
C GLN A 11 9.16 19.60 6.33
N PHE A 12 10.44 19.86 6.05
CA PHE A 12 11.44 20.09 7.11
C PHE A 12 11.09 21.29 8.01
N ARG A 13 10.50 22.35 7.44
CA ARG A 13 10.07 23.52 8.22
C ARG A 13 9.05 23.15 9.31
N ASP A 14 8.15 22.22 8.99
CA ASP A 14 7.05 21.83 9.87
C ASP A 14 7.54 20.77 10.86
N PHE A 15 8.44 19.88 10.42
CA PHE A 15 9.22 19.01 11.29
C PHE A 15 9.97 19.79 12.38
N MET A 16 10.66 20.89 12.05
CA MET A 16 11.38 21.71 13.04
C MET A 16 10.47 22.42 14.03
N LYS A 17 9.27 22.83 13.62
CA LYS A 17 8.28 23.47 14.53
C LYS A 17 7.75 22.50 15.58
N GLU A 18 7.65 21.21 15.25
CA GLU A 18 7.14 20.19 16.16
C GLU A 18 8.20 19.64 17.13
N ILE A 19 9.50 19.92 16.91
CA ILE A 19 10.57 19.45 17.81
C ILE A 19 10.67 20.39 19.02
N PRO A 20 10.48 19.90 20.26
CA PRO A 20 10.60 20.73 21.45
C PRO A 20 12.07 21.02 21.80
N ALA A 21 12.29 22.10 22.55
CA ALA A 21 13.58 22.34 23.19
C ALA A 21 13.91 21.22 24.21
N PRO A 22 15.19 20.81 24.36
CA PRO A 22 16.37 21.36 23.70
C PRO A 22 16.69 20.71 22.34
N TYR A 23 15.88 19.77 21.85
CA TYR A 23 16.18 18.96 20.67
C TYR A 23 16.15 19.76 19.35
N ASN A 24 15.50 20.93 19.33
CA ASN A 24 15.49 21.85 18.19
C ASN A 24 16.72 22.77 18.12
N SER A 25 17.65 22.67 19.07
CA SER A 25 18.84 23.53 19.17
C SER A 25 19.87 23.30 18.07
N ASP A 26 19.91 22.10 17.45
CA ASP A 26 20.79 21.78 16.32
C ASP A 26 19.97 21.47 15.04
N PRO A 27 19.69 22.49 14.21
CA PRO A 27 18.99 22.30 12.94
C PRO A 27 19.75 21.43 11.93
N SER A 28 21.09 21.32 12.03
CA SER A 28 21.91 20.52 11.12
C SER A 28 21.71 19.04 11.38
N LEU A 29 21.77 18.63 12.65
CA LEU A 29 21.47 17.28 13.06
C LEU A 29 20.02 16.91 12.71
N ALA A 30 19.07 17.79 13.03
CA ALA A 30 17.66 17.59 12.69
C ALA A 30 17.46 17.41 11.17
N ARG A 31 18.17 18.19 10.35
CA ARG A 31 18.14 18.06 8.88
C ARG A 31 18.66 16.71 8.41
N ARG A 32 19.76 16.22 9.00
CA ARG A 32 20.31 14.90 8.67
C ARG A 32 19.34 13.77 9.00
N ILE A 33 18.68 13.84 10.16
CA ILE A 33 17.65 12.89 10.58
C ILE A 33 16.47 12.92 9.61
N PHE A 34 15.93 14.11 9.32
CA PHE A 34 14.84 14.28 8.37
C PHE A 34 15.18 13.69 7.00
N ASN A 35 16.37 14.01 6.47
CA ASN A 35 16.83 13.51 5.18
C ASN A 35 17.00 11.99 5.19
N PHE A 36 17.50 11.40 6.28
CA PHE A 36 17.60 9.95 6.45
C PHE A 36 16.22 9.30 6.40
N LEU A 37 15.29 9.77 7.24
CA LEU A 37 13.94 9.22 7.32
C LEU A 37 13.23 9.30 5.96
N GLN A 38 13.36 10.43 5.26
CA GLN A 38 12.78 10.61 3.94
C GLN A 38 13.46 9.71 2.88
N ARG A 39 14.79 9.64 2.88
CA ARG A 39 15.55 8.86 1.88
C ARG A 39 15.24 7.37 1.96
N PHE A 40 15.10 6.83 3.15
CA PHE A 40 14.84 5.41 3.38
C PHE A 40 13.35 5.05 3.48
N GLY A 41 12.45 6.02 3.22
CA GLY A 41 11.01 5.76 3.13
C GLY A 41 10.30 5.55 4.47
N TYR A 42 10.87 6.04 5.58
CA TYR A 42 10.20 6.04 6.89
C TYR A 42 9.15 7.15 7.01
N ILE A 43 9.31 8.23 6.25
CA ILE A 43 8.36 9.33 6.12
C ILE A 43 8.18 9.68 4.65
N ASN A 44 7.09 10.38 4.33
CA ASN A 44 6.79 10.82 2.97
C ASN A 44 6.88 9.66 1.98
N VAL A 45 6.26 8.52 2.29
CA VAL A 45 6.18 7.34 1.42
C VAL A 45 4.73 7.07 1.02
N GLY A 46 4.53 6.45 -0.14
CA GLY A 46 3.20 6.14 -0.65
C GLY A 46 2.53 7.34 -1.33
N ILE A 47 1.22 7.48 -1.18
CA ILE A 47 0.38 8.43 -1.91
C ILE A 47 -0.02 9.58 -0.97
N PHE A 48 0.45 10.78 -1.28
CA PHE A 48 0.17 11.98 -0.51
C PHE A 48 0.32 13.22 -1.39
N THR A 49 -0.29 14.31 -0.95
CA THR A 49 -0.21 15.63 -1.59
C THR A 49 1.15 16.24 -1.31
N SER A 50 1.89 16.57 -2.37
CA SER A 50 3.15 17.30 -2.26
C SER A 50 2.87 18.80 -2.21
N SER A 51 3.41 19.46 -1.19
CA SER A 51 3.26 20.90 -0.93
C SER A 51 4.57 21.67 -1.08
N GLY A 52 5.66 20.96 -1.37
CA GLY A 52 6.98 21.54 -1.59
C GLY A 52 7.17 22.01 -3.04
N PRO A 53 8.18 22.87 -3.29
CA PRO A 53 8.61 23.14 -4.65
C PRO A 53 9.06 21.84 -5.32
N PRO A 54 8.81 21.67 -6.64
CA PRO A 54 9.31 20.50 -7.35
C PRO A 54 10.83 20.43 -7.19
N LEU A 55 11.35 19.26 -6.82
CA LEU A 55 12.80 19.08 -6.75
C LEU A 55 13.41 19.38 -8.12
N LYS A 56 14.58 20.03 -8.12
CA LYS A 56 15.33 20.23 -9.36
C LYS A 56 15.57 18.86 -10.01
N PRO A 57 15.24 18.69 -11.30
CA PRO A 57 15.44 17.42 -11.97
C PRO A 57 16.94 17.08 -11.97
N TYR A 58 17.27 15.90 -11.46
CA TYR A 58 18.56 15.28 -11.65
C TYR A 58 18.63 14.77 -13.09
N GLN A 59 19.72 15.08 -13.80
CA GLN A 59 19.94 14.63 -15.18
C GLN A 59 20.18 13.12 -15.33
N LYS A 60 19.92 12.31 -14.28
CA LYS A 60 20.11 10.86 -14.32
C LYS A 60 18.79 10.15 -14.59
N ARG A 61 18.82 9.25 -15.57
CA ARG A 61 17.70 8.39 -15.94
C ARG A 61 17.84 7.03 -15.27
N VAL A 62 16.72 6.50 -14.77
CA VAL A 62 16.61 5.17 -14.18
C VAL A 62 15.51 4.39 -14.89
N VAL A 63 15.80 3.15 -15.25
CA VAL A 63 14.80 2.19 -15.75
C VAL A 63 14.47 1.20 -14.65
N VAL A 64 13.19 1.07 -14.31
CA VAL A 64 12.67 0.07 -13.38
C VAL A 64 12.01 -1.04 -14.18
N ILE A 65 12.49 -2.27 -14.02
CA ILE A 65 11.95 -3.45 -14.71
C ILE A 65 10.92 -4.13 -13.80
N GLY A 66 9.66 -4.14 -14.24
CA GLY A 66 8.49 -4.67 -13.54
C GLY A 66 7.67 -3.60 -12.83
N ALA A 67 6.38 -3.51 -13.15
CA ALA A 67 5.38 -2.67 -12.49
C ALA A 67 4.58 -3.44 -11.42
N GLY A 68 5.25 -4.32 -10.68
CA GLY A 68 4.73 -4.84 -9.41
C GLY A 68 4.79 -3.81 -8.28
N ILE A 69 4.26 -4.14 -7.10
CA ILE A 69 4.24 -3.21 -5.95
C ILE A 69 5.64 -2.64 -5.62
N ALA A 70 6.68 -3.48 -5.63
CA ALA A 70 8.05 -3.04 -5.37
C ALA A 70 8.56 -2.04 -6.42
N GLY A 71 8.34 -2.33 -7.70
CA GLY A 71 8.77 -1.46 -8.80
C GLY A 71 8.03 -0.12 -8.82
N ILE A 72 6.72 -0.13 -8.57
CA ILE A 72 5.91 1.10 -8.49
C ILE A 72 6.36 1.99 -7.33
N ILE A 73 6.57 1.41 -6.14
CA ILE A 73 7.04 2.17 -4.97
C ILE A 73 8.45 2.73 -5.21
N ALA A 74 9.36 1.93 -5.76
CA ALA A 74 10.69 2.39 -6.12
C ALA A 74 10.65 3.53 -7.14
N ALA A 75 9.89 3.37 -8.22
CA ALA A 75 9.76 4.39 -9.27
C ALA A 75 9.19 5.69 -8.71
N ARG A 76 8.18 5.60 -7.83
CA ARG A 76 7.58 6.75 -7.17
C ARG A 76 8.58 7.50 -6.30
N GLN A 77 9.36 6.78 -5.48
CA GLN A 77 10.37 7.41 -4.62
C GLN A 77 11.52 8.02 -5.41
N LEU A 78 12.02 7.33 -6.45
CA LEU A 78 13.08 7.83 -7.31
C LEU A 78 12.64 9.11 -8.06
N LYS A 79 11.42 9.11 -8.61
CA LYS A 79 10.83 10.30 -9.26
C LYS A 79 10.71 11.45 -8.26
N ARG A 80 10.29 11.18 -7.03
CA ARG A 80 10.25 12.18 -5.95
C ARG A 80 11.61 12.72 -5.55
N PHE A 81 12.70 11.98 -5.75
CA PHE A 81 14.06 12.48 -5.58
C PHE A 81 14.60 13.23 -6.81
N GLY A 82 13.74 13.52 -7.79
CA GLY A 82 14.05 14.32 -8.97
C GLY A 82 14.67 13.53 -10.12
N LEU A 83 14.70 12.19 -10.07
CA LEU A 83 15.23 11.37 -11.17
C LEU A 83 14.21 11.23 -12.31
N ASP A 84 14.72 11.09 -13.54
CA ASP A 84 13.91 10.70 -14.70
C ASP A 84 13.71 9.17 -14.65
N VAL A 85 12.47 8.70 -14.49
CA VAL A 85 12.18 7.28 -14.24
C VAL A 85 11.24 6.72 -15.30
N VAL A 86 11.67 5.64 -15.95
CA VAL A 86 10.87 4.84 -16.87
C VAL A 86 10.58 3.48 -16.24
N VAL A 87 9.34 3.02 -16.27
CA VAL A 87 8.94 1.68 -15.80
C VAL A 87 8.59 0.82 -17.00
N LEU A 88 9.20 -0.37 -17.10
CA LEU A 88 8.92 -1.35 -18.14
C LEU A 88 8.19 -2.54 -17.52
N GLU A 89 7.00 -2.87 -18.02
CA GLU A 89 6.20 -4.00 -17.57
C GLU A 89 5.91 -4.93 -18.75
N ALA A 90 6.10 -6.23 -18.54
CA ALA A 90 5.90 -7.24 -19.58
C ALA A 90 4.43 -7.54 -19.83
N ARG A 91 3.58 -7.36 -18.81
CA ARG A 91 2.13 -7.60 -18.87
C ARG A 91 1.39 -6.37 -19.37
N ASN A 92 0.17 -6.58 -19.84
CA ASN A 92 -0.78 -5.52 -20.19
C ASN A 92 -1.45 -4.85 -18.97
N ARG A 93 -0.93 -5.08 -17.76
CA ARG A 93 -1.45 -4.55 -16.50
C ARG A 93 -0.32 -4.35 -15.50
N ILE A 94 -0.52 -3.41 -14.59
CA ILE A 94 0.34 -3.22 -13.42
C ILE A 94 -0.03 -4.20 -12.28
N GLY A 95 0.69 -4.12 -11.16
CA GLY A 95 0.43 -4.88 -9.93
C GLY A 95 1.22 -6.19 -9.82
N GLY A 96 1.66 -6.75 -10.95
CA GLY A 96 2.45 -7.98 -10.98
C GLY A 96 1.69 -9.17 -10.38
N ARG A 97 2.12 -9.64 -9.21
CA ARG A 97 1.47 -10.73 -8.46
C ARG A 97 0.24 -10.29 -7.66
N ILE A 98 -0.03 -8.98 -7.56
CA ILE A 98 -1.32 -8.46 -7.11
C ILE A 98 -2.22 -8.42 -8.36
N ALA A 99 -3.33 -9.13 -8.33
CA ALA A 99 -4.08 -9.51 -9.52
C ALA A 99 -5.58 -9.64 -9.23
N THR A 100 -6.27 -8.51 -9.29
CA THR A 100 -7.73 -8.45 -9.15
C THR A 100 -8.41 -8.81 -10.46
N HIS A 101 -9.32 -9.79 -10.42
CA HIS A 101 -10.24 -10.09 -11.50
C HIS A 101 -11.62 -9.52 -11.17
N ILE A 102 -12.18 -8.74 -12.09
CA ILE A 102 -13.49 -8.10 -11.93
C ILE A 102 -14.39 -8.61 -13.05
N LYS A 103 -15.50 -9.24 -12.68
CA LYS A 103 -16.55 -9.66 -13.61
C LYS A 103 -17.80 -8.84 -13.33
N SER A 104 -18.30 -8.13 -14.34
CA SER A 104 -19.62 -7.49 -14.32
C SER A 104 -20.65 -8.47 -14.86
N GLU A 105 -21.66 -8.77 -14.05
CA GLU A 105 -22.84 -9.50 -14.49
C GLU A 105 -23.86 -8.49 -15.01
N ILE A 106 -24.23 -8.64 -16.29
CA ILE A 106 -25.30 -7.86 -16.91
C ILE A 106 -26.59 -8.23 -16.19
N ASN A 107 -27.34 -7.23 -15.74
CA ASN A 107 -28.66 -7.49 -15.17
C ASN A 107 -29.58 -8.00 -16.28
N PRO A 108 -30.07 -9.26 -16.22
CA PRO A 108 -30.91 -9.80 -17.28
C PRO A 108 -32.26 -9.06 -17.41
N GLU A 109 -32.74 -8.41 -16.35
CA GLU A 109 -34.00 -7.65 -16.37
C GLU A 109 -33.84 -6.23 -16.92
N ASN A 110 -32.63 -5.68 -16.90
CA ASN A 110 -32.35 -4.36 -17.46
C ASN A 110 -30.90 -4.27 -17.97
N PRO A 111 -30.63 -4.79 -19.18
CA PRO A 111 -29.28 -4.92 -19.71
C PRO A 111 -28.60 -3.58 -20.02
N GLU A 112 -29.37 -2.49 -20.16
CA GLU A 112 -28.85 -1.15 -20.48
C GLU A 112 -28.44 -0.34 -19.23
N ASP A 113 -28.83 -0.78 -18.02
CA ASP A 113 -28.51 -0.08 -16.78
C ASP A 113 -27.19 -0.60 -16.17
N GLU A 114 -26.07 -0.14 -16.71
CA GLU A 114 -24.71 -0.48 -16.23
C GLU A 114 -24.51 -0.15 -14.73
N ARG A 115 -25.25 0.82 -14.18
CA ARG A 115 -25.14 1.21 -12.77
C ARG A 115 -25.65 0.15 -11.80
N LYS A 116 -26.54 -0.74 -12.25
CA LYS A 116 -27.08 -1.85 -11.44
C LYS A 116 -26.42 -3.20 -11.71
N SER A 117 -25.44 -3.26 -12.60
CA SER A 117 -24.71 -4.49 -12.89
C SER A 117 -23.92 -4.93 -11.66
N LYS A 118 -24.17 -6.16 -11.19
CA LYS A 118 -23.45 -6.73 -10.05
C LYS A 118 -21.99 -6.94 -10.43
N ARG A 119 -21.07 -6.38 -9.65
CA ARG A 119 -19.63 -6.60 -9.82
C ARG A 119 -19.16 -7.66 -8.84
N THR A 120 -18.59 -8.72 -9.38
CA THR A 120 -17.90 -9.76 -8.62
C THR A 120 -16.41 -9.50 -8.71
N VAL A 121 -15.78 -9.27 -7.56
CA VAL A 121 -14.34 -8.97 -7.44
C VAL A 121 -13.66 -10.17 -6.78
N ILE A 122 -12.61 -10.69 -7.42
CA ILE A 122 -11.85 -11.86 -6.95
C ILE A 122 -10.37 -11.50 -7.01
N GLU A 123 -9.65 -11.65 -5.91
CA GLU A 123 -8.18 -11.58 -5.92
C GLU A 123 -7.59 -12.93 -6.30
N LEU A 124 -6.91 -12.98 -7.45
CA LEU A 124 -6.13 -14.13 -7.90
C LEU A 124 -4.68 -14.08 -7.37
N GLY A 125 -4.34 -12.99 -6.69
CA GLY A 125 -3.01 -12.68 -6.17
C GLY A 125 -3.01 -12.50 -4.66
N ALA A 126 -2.28 -11.49 -4.19
CA ALA A 126 -2.28 -11.13 -2.77
C ALA A 126 -3.65 -10.61 -2.33
N SER A 127 -4.25 -11.26 -1.33
CA SER A 127 -5.56 -10.91 -0.76
C SER A 127 -5.55 -10.66 0.75
N TYR A 128 -4.43 -10.92 1.44
CA TYR A 128 -4.29 -10.77 2.89
C TYR A 128 -3.14 -9.84 3.24
N ILE A 129 -3.37 -8.98 4.23
CA ILE A 129 -2.35 -8.19 4.91
C ILE A 129 -2.16 -8.79 6.30
N TYR A 130 -0.99 -9.39 6.54
CA TYR A 130 -0.64 -9.91 7.86
C TYR A 130 -0.15 -8.79 8.77
N ASP A 131 -0.56 -8.85 10.04
CA ASP A 131 -0.20 -7.93 11.12
C ASP A 131 -0.44 -6.44 10.78
N SER A 132 -1.53 -5.87 11.28
CA SER A 132 -1.88 -4.47 10.98
C SER A 132 -1.12 -3.45 11.83
N TYR A 133 -0.33 -3.84 12.83
CA TYR A 133 0.22 -2.89 13.79
C TYR A 133 1.45 -2.13 13.25
N VAL A 134 2.38 -2.85 12.60
CA VAL A 134 3.66 -2.30 12.12
C VAL A 134 3.83 -2.42 10.60
N ASN A 135 2.83 -2.91 9.90
CA ASN A 135 2.94 -3.19 8.47
C ASN A 135 2.92 -1.90 7.64
N PRO A 136 3.95 -1.63 6.81
CA PRO A 136 4.02 -0.43 5.98
C PRO A 136 2.87 -0.36 4.96
N LEU A 137 2.24 -1.48 4.60
CA LEU A 137 1.06 -1.50 3.74
C LEU A 137 -0.11 -0.75 4.37
N MET A 138 -0.22 -0.70 5.70
CA MET A 138 -1.28 0.06 6.36
C MET A 138 -1.20 1.57 6.07
N THR A 139 0.01 2.09 5.82
CA THR A 139 0.14 3.48 5.34
C THR A 139 -0.51 3.65 3.97
N LEU A 140 -0.30 2.70 3.05
CA LEU A 140 -0.91 2.75 1.71
C LEU A 140 -2.42 2.55 1.77
N VAL A 141 -2.90 1.63 2.61
CA VAL A 141 -4.34 1.41 2.84
C VAL A 141 -5.00 2.70 3.29
N SER A 142 -4.43 3.39 4.30
CA SER A 142 -4.99 4.65 4.79
C SER A 142 -4.83 5.84 3.84
N GLN A 143 -3.95 5.75 2.83
CA GLN A 143 -3.77 6.77 1.79
C GLN A 143 -4.63 6.52 0.54
N THR A 144 -5.39 5.42 0.50
CA THR A 144 -6.18 5.01 -0.66
C THR A 144 -7.58 4.60 -0.23
N ASP A 145 -8.47 4.39 -1.20
CA ASP A 145 -9.83 3.93 -0.95
C ASP A 145 -9.93 2.40 -0.83
N VAL A 146 -8.82 1.73 -0.46
CA VAL A 146 -8.80 0.28 -0.26
C VAL A 146 -9.53 -0.05 1.03
N THR A 147 -10.60 -0.85 0.92
CA THR A 147 -11.31 -1.37 2.08
C THR A 147 -10.67 -2.67 2.54
N CYS A 148 -10.20 -2.71 3.79
CA CYS A 148 -9.73 -3.94 4.42
C CYS A 148 -10.79 -4.47 5.38
N GLY A 149 -11.38 -5.63 5.07
CA GLY A 149 -12.17 -6.37 6.03
C GLY A 149 -11.27 -7.03 7.07
N PHE A 150 -11.73 -7.10 8.32
CA PHE A 150 -11.10 -7.97 9.30
C PHE A 150 -11.56 -9.41 9.02
N ALA A 151 -10.66 -10.28 8.60
CA ALA A 151 -10.97 -11.70 8.50
C ALA A 151 -11.15 -12.21 9.94
N PRO A 152 -12.36 -12.62 10.36
CA PRO A 152 -12.53 -13.19 11.68
C PRO A 152 -11.64 -14.44 11.76
N PHE A 153 -10.88 -14.56 12.84
CA PHE A 153 -10.24 -15.82 13.16
C PHE A 153 -11.41 -16.79 13.42
N LEU A 154 -11.70 -17.66 12.45
CA LEU A 154 -12.76 -18.65 12.63
C LEU A 154 -12.30 -19.58 13.76
N GLU A 155 -13.13 -19.69 14.80
CA GLU A 155 -12.85 -20.59 15.94
C GLU A 155 -12.71 -22.05 15.50
N SER A 156 -13.28 -22.39 14.34
CA SER A 156 -13.14 -23.70 13.70
C SER A 156 -13.09 -23.59 12.18
N TYR A 157 -12.29 -24.45 11.55
CA TYR A 157 -12.26 -24.66 10.11
C TYR A 157 -12.90 -26.02 9.81
N PRO A 158 -14.16 -26.06 9.33
CA PRO A 158 -14.81 -27.33 9.05
C PRO A 158 -14.07 -28.04 7.91
N VAL A 159 -13.70 -29.30 8.14
CA VAL A 159 -13.04 -30.16 7.16
C VAL A 159 -14.06 -31.17 6.65
N TYR A 160 -14.06 -31.41 5.34
CA TYR A 160 -14.97 -32.35 4.69
C TYR A 160 -14.17 -33.42 3.95
N ASP A 161 -14.62 -34.67 3.99
CA ASP A 161 -14.03 -35.76 3.21
C ASP A 161 -14.39 -35.67 1.72
N TYR A 162 -13.82 -36.57 0.91
CA TYR A 162 -14.09 -36.62 -0.54
C TYR A 162 -15.55 -36.93 -0.91
N ARG A 163 -16.37 -37.36 0.05
CA ARG A 163 -17.81 -37.62 -0.12
C ARG A 163 -18.66 -36.43 0.36
N GLY A 164 -18.03 -35.37 0.87
CA GLY A 164 -18.70 -34.20 1.43
C GLY A 164 -19.17 -34.37 2.87
N LYS A 165 -18.77 -35.42 3.58
CA LYS A 165 -19.10 -35.62 5.00
C LYS A 165 -18.14 -34.83 5.88
N ALA A 166 -18.65 -34.09 6.85
CA ALA A 166 -17.83 -33.36 7.82
C ALA A 166 -16.99 -34.32 8.68
N ALA A 167 -15.70 -34.00 8.84
CA ALA A 167 -14.80 -34.72 9.73
C ALA A 167 -15.17 -34.43 11.19
N THR A 168 -15.38 -35.47 11.98
CA THR A 168 -15.70 -35.38 13.41
C THR A 168 -14.44 -35.61 14.25
N GLY A 169 -14.19 -34.80 15.28
CA GLY A 169 -13.13 -35.04 16.27
C GLY A 169 -11.74 -34.49 15.90
N LEU A 170 -11.66 -33.40 15.13
CA LEU A 170 -10.40 -32.70 14.93
C LEU A 170 -10.04 -31.90 16.19
N PRO A 171 -8.76 -31.88 16.60
CA PRO A 171 -8.31 -31.08 17.74
C PRO A 171 -8.64 -29.61 17.52
N THR A 172 -9.19 -28.96 18.55
CA THR A 172 -9.43 -27.52 18.52
C THR A 172 -8.09 -26.78 18.58
N ALA A 173 -8.01 -25.57 18.02
CA ALA A 173 -6.77 -24.79 17.95
C ALA A 173 -6.10 -24.49 19.32
N SER A 174 -6.75 -24.85 20.43
CA SER A 174 -6.21 -24.81 21.80
C SER A 174 -5.31 -26.00 22.18
N GLU A 175 -5.20 -27.03 21.33
CA GLU A 175 -4.46 -28.27 21.63
C GLU A 175 -3.10 -28.39 20.89
N ALA A 176 -2.62 -27.29 20.27
CA ALA A 176 -1.35 -27.23 19.53
C ALA A 176 -0.38 -26.19 20.11
#